data_AF-A0A938LXL2-F1
#
_entry.id   AF-A0A938LXL2-F1
#
_cell.length_a   1.000
_cell.length_b   1.000
_cell.length_c   1.000
_cell.angle_alpha   90.00
_cell.angle_beta   90.00
_cell.angle_gamma   90.00
#
_symmetry.space_group_name_H-M   'P 1'
#
loop_
_entity.id
_entity.type
_entity.pdbx_description
1 polymer ?
#
loop_
_entity_poly.entity_id
_entity_poly.type
_entity_poly.pdbx_seq_one_letter_code
_entity_poly.pdbx_strand_id
1 'polypeptide(L)'
;MTFRERWLMTGALLLALTGVCAGEVHILPTGSSPAPIEFKRFPDRLHAFVWRNWEMVSLERMAAVLGTTPEKVRAVGESMGLPPHRTPPAEYQQRGYITIIRRNWHLLPYEQLLTLLGWDAEKLAFTLREDDFLWVKLGNLKPACPTLRYTEPNEAATKRCAQIKAVVTSHFADQFATPPVPRFDFVRNLVRSVPVRAYHETPDGVTTNTFGATREGGQQRRIRFLYSYCGLFGDPLLTPELDPYPDGLLRRLSDLGVNGVWLHVVLRQLAPGGAFPEFGTDHEQRIENLRRLVDRTKRYGIDIYLYMNEPRAMEASFFQNRGEIKGVQEGSFHTLCTSTPQVRRWLTDSLTCVFRQVPGLGGVFTITASENLTHCYSHSRTAAGCPRCSKRPGPEVIAEVNKAIAAGVWAGSPEAKVIVWDWGWPDATNTKDDKAGWTEQIINALPQNVYLMSVSEWSKPIVRGGVASTVGEYSLSAVGPGPRATKHWALAKQSGLKTIAKIQANCSWELSAV
;
A
#
# COMPACT_ATOMS: atom_id res chain seq x y z
N MET A 1 0.86 26.50 -38.61
CA MET A 1 -0.05 27.53 -38.09
C MET A 1 -0.97 26.84 -37.07
N THR A 2 -0.54 26.56 -35.83
CA THR A 2 -0.30 27.43 -34.66
C THR A 2 -1.52 28.14 -34.09
N PHE A 3 -1.82 27.78 -32.84
CA PHE A 3 -2.04 28.69 -31.72
C PHE A 3 -1.64 27.87 -30.47
N ARG A 4 -0.45 27.88 -29.84
CA ARG A 4 0.67 28.84 -29.64
C ARG A 4 0.22 30.27 -29.36
N GLU A 5 0.60 30.74 -28.17
CA GLU A 5 0.57 32.13 -27.68
C GLU A 5 -0.69 32.56 -26.90
N ARG A 6 -0.55 32.58 -25.56
CA ARG A 6 -0.75 33.79 -24.74
C ARG A 6 -0.24 33.53 -23.31
N TRP A 7 1.07 33.52 -23.17
CA TRP A 7 1.79 33.80 -21.93
C TRP A 7 2.99 34.66 -22.33
N LEU A 8 2.97 35.95 -21.96
CA LEU A 8 4.15 36.74 -21.58
C LEU A 8 3.79 38.21 -21.34
N MET A 9 4.37 38.72 -20.24
CA MET A 9 4.50 40.13 -19.80
C MET A 9 3.22 40.80 -19.31
N THR A 10 3.14 41.23 -18.06
CA THR A 10 4.01 42.28 -17.50
C THR A 10 4.40 42.05 -16.04
N GLY A 11 5.68 42.33 -15.75
CA GLY A 11 6.20 42.48 -14.41
C GLY A 11 6.40 43.95 -14.01
N ALA A 12 6.60 44.11 -12.70
CA ALA A 12 7.23 45.22 -11.97
C ALA A 12 6.33 46.34 -11.37
N LEU A 13 6.23 46.23 -10.03
CA LEU A 13 6.33 47.24 -8.96
C LEU A 13 5.34 48.41 -8.88
N LEU A 14 4.63 48.47 -7.74
CA LEU A 14 4.78 49.57 -6.78
C LEU A 14 4.27 49.17 -5.38
N LEU A 15 5.11 49.42 -4.37
CA LEU A 15 4.82 49.24 -2.94
C LEU A 15 3.67 50.14 -2.46
N ALA A 16 2.82 49.61 -1.58
CA ALA A 16 2.35 50.34 -0.41
C ALA A 16 1.93 49.35 0.70
N LEU A 17 2.55 49.52 1.86
CA LEU A 17 2.31 48.81 3.11
C LEU A 17 0.84 48.92 3.56
N THR A 18 0.22 47.81 3.93
CA THR A 18 -0.57 47.59 5.17
C THR A 18 -1.34 46.25 5.09
N GLY A 19 -1.23 45.41 6.13
CA GLY A 19 -2.14 44.29 6.38
C GLY A 19 -1.59 42.89 6.09
N VAL A 20 -0.97 42.28 7.09
CA VAL A 20 -0.57 40.87 7.12
C VAL A 20 -1.80 39.97 7.42
N CYS A 21 -1.82 38.78 6.77
CA CYS A 21 -2.66 37.59 7.04
C CYS A 21 -4.11 37.52 6.50
N ALA A 22 -4.29 37.45 5.18
CA ALA A 22 -5.49 36.82 4.58
C ALA A 22 -5.22 36.00 3.29
N GLY A 23 -3.98 35.98 2.77
CA GLY A 23 -3.68 35.42 1.43
C GLY A 23 -3.31 33.93 1.36
N GLU A 24 -3.00 33.26 2.48
CA GLU A 24 -2.34 31.93 2.44
C GLU A 24 -3.30 30.74 2.26
N VAL A 25 -4.58 30.85 2.62
CA VAL A 25 -5.53 29.72 2.61
C VAL A 25 -6.07 29.40 1.20
N HIS A 26 -5.93 30.32 0.24
CA HIS A 26 -6.49 30.18 -1.11
C HIS A 26 -5.94 29.01 -1.94
N ILE A 27 -4.78 28.46 -1.59
CA ILE A 27 -4.19 27.29 -2.27
C ILE A 27 -4.81 25.96 -1.82
N LEU A 28 -5.56 25.95 -0.71
CA LEU A 28 -6.12 24.71 -0.14
C LEU A 28 -7.40 24.29 -0.88
N PRO A 29 -7.52 23.02 -1.28
CA PRO A 29 -8.72 22.53 -1.95
C PRO A 29 -9.91 22.60 -0.98
N THR A 30 -11.05 23.12 -1.43
CA THR A 30 -12.26 23.22 -0.58
C THR A 30 -13.37 22.28 -1.02
N GLY A 31 -13.54 22.06 -2.33
CA GLY A 31 -14.65 21.25 -2.83
C GLY A 31 -16.01 21.80 -2.41
N SER A 32 -16.99 20.93 -2.14
CA SER A 32 -18.22 21.33 -1.45
C SER A 32 -17.92 21.67 0.02
N SER A 33 -18.67 22.59 0.61
CA SER A 33 -18.45 23.01 2.01
C SER A 33 -19.70 22.81 2.87
N PRO A 34 -20.13 21.56 3.11
CA PRO A 34 -21.32 21.28 3.90
C PRO A 34 -21.10 21.60 5.38
N ALA A 35 -22.19 21.58 6.15
CA ALA A 35 -22.12 21.65 7.61
C ALA A 35 -21.27 20.48 8.17
N PRO A 36 -20.46 20.71 9.21
CA PRO A 36 -19.70 19.65 9.86
C PRO A 36 -20.60 18.62 10.55
N ILE A 37 -20.10 17.40 10.71
CA ILE A 37 -20.80 16.34 11.45
C ILE A 37 -20.84 16.68 12.94
N GLU A 38 -21.97 16.44 13.58
CA GLU A 38 -22.16 16.67 15.01
C GLU A 38 -21.55 15.56 15.88
N PHE A 39 -20.87 15.96 16.96
CA PHE A 39 -20.24 15.05 17.92
C PHE A 39 -21.11 14.83 19.16
N LYS A 40 -22.34 14.34 18.98
CA LYS A 40 -23.40 14.22 20.02
C LYS A 40 -23.03 13.43 21.29
N ARG A 41 -21.91 12.70 21.28
CA ARG A 41 -21.44 11.94 22.45
C ARG A 41 -20.66 12.80 23.44
N PHE A 42 -20.14 13.95 23.00
CA PHE A 42 -19.45 14.95 23.82
C PHE A 42 -20.41 16.08 24.23
N PRO A 43 -20.08 16.83 25.30
CA PRO A 43 -20.82 18.03 25.66
C PRO A 43 -20.93 19.03 24.49
N ASP A 44 -19.81 19.25 23.82
CA ASP A 44 -19.69 20.20 22.72
C ASP A 44 -18.43 19.87 21.88
N ARG A 45 -18.12 20.76 20.93
CA ARG A 45 -16.99 20.64 20.02
C ARG A 45 -15.63 20.85 20.70
N LEU A 46 -15.56 21.66 21.77
CA LEU A 46 -14.35 21.88 22.55
C LEU A 46 -13.92 20.58 23.22
N HIS A 47 -14.84 19.91 23.89
CA HIS A 47 -14.60 18.63 24.56
C HIS A 47 -14.24 17.53 23.55
N ALA A 48 -14.94 17.48 22.40
CA ALA A 48 -14.60 16.55 21.32
C ALA A 48 -13.19 16.78 20.79
N PHE A 49 -12.78 18.05 20.62
CA PHE A 49 -11.43 18.42 20.17
C PHE A 49 -10.35 18.01 21.16
N VAL A 50 -10.50 18.34 22.45
CA VAL A 50 -9.53 17.97 23.48
C VAL A 50 -9.41 16.45 23.59
N TRP A 51 -10.54 15.74 23.66
CA TRP A 51 -10.55 14.28 23.74
C TRP A 51 -9.84 13.62 22.56
N ARG A 52 -10.18 14.03 21.33
CA ARG A 52 -9.65 13.39 20.12
C ARG A 52 -8.16 13.64 19.92
N ASN A 53 -7.61 14.70 20.51
CA ASN A 53 -6.20 15.08 20.37
C ASN A 53 -5.33 14.79 21.60
N TRP A 54 -5.92 14.30 22.70
CA TRP A 54 -5.27 14.16 24.01
C TRP A 54 -3.95 13.39 24.00
N GLU A 55 -3.81 12.35 23.19
CA GLU A 55 -2.57 11.55 23.13
C GLU A 55 -1.74 11.79 21.86
N MET A 56 -2.09 12.79 21.06
CA MET A 56 -1.53 13.00 19.72
C MET A 56 -0.98 14.41 19.49
N VAL A 57 -1.41 15.38 20.29
CA VAL A 57 -1.00 16.78 20.19
C VAL A 57 -0.68 17.29 21.58
N SER A 58 0.34 18.14 21.70
CA SER A 58 0.70 18.74 23.00
C SER A 58 -0.37 19.72 23.49
N LEU A 59 -0.43 19.95 24.80
CA LEU A 59 -1.37 20.92 25.39
C LEU A 59 -1.14 22.33 24.85
N GLU A 60 0.10 22.73 24.60
CA GLU A 60 0.48 24.06 24.09
C GLU A 60 -0.13 24.30 22.70
N ARG A 61 -0.06 23.29 21.81
CA ARG A 61 -0.64 23.41 20.46
C ARG A 61 -2.16 23.41 20.50
N MET A 62 -2.77 22.58 21.34
CA MET A 62 -4.22 22.62 21.54
C MET A 62 -4.68 23.95 22.13
N ALA A 63 -3.92 24.51 23.08
CA ALA A 63 -4.20 25.80 23.69
C ALA A 63 -4.09 26.94 22.68
N ALA A 64 -3.06 26.93 21.82
CA ALA A 64 -2.90 27.89 20.73
C ALA A 64 -4.08 27.87 19.75
N VAL A 65 -4.55 26.67 19.36
CA VAL A 65 -5.74 26.52 18.51
C VAL A 65 -6.97 27.14 19.17
N LEU A 66 -7.19 26.84 20.45
CA LEU A 66 -8.37 27.27 21.20
C LEU A 66 -8.30 28.73 21.68
N GLY A 67 -7.13 29.37 21.61
CA GLY A 67 -6.90 30.72 22.16
C GLY A 67 -6.98 30.75 23.68
N THR A 68 -6.34 29.79 24.35
CA THR A 68 -6.39 29.61 25.83
C THR A 68 -5.04 29.16 26.38
N THR A 69 -4.98 28.69 27.63
CA THR A 69 -3.76 28.18 28.26
C THR A 69 -3.73 26.64 28.34
N PRO A 70 -2.54 26.00 28.40
CA PRO A 70 -2.39 24.56 28.59
C PRO A 70 -3.15 24.01 29.81
N GLU A 71 -3.23 24.79 30.90
CA GLU A 71 -3.89 24.41 32.15
C GLU A 71 -5.40 24.27 31.94
N LYS A 72 -6.01 25.18 31.17
CA LYS A 72 -7.44 25.09 30.83
C LYS A 72 -7.74 23.90 29.93
N VAL A 73 -6.87 23.61 28.96
CA VAL A 73 -7.00 22.40 28.12
C VAL A 73 -6.87 21.14 28.97
N ARG A 74 -5.92 21.13 29.92
CA ARG A 74 -5.74 20.03 30.87
C ARG A 74 -7.01 19.78 31.69
N ALA A 75 -7.57 20.85 32.27
CA ALA A 75 -8.78 20.77 33.07
C ALA A 75 -9.97 20.19 32.28
N VAL A 76 -10.13 20.57 30.99
CA VAL A 76 -11.17 19.98 30.12
C VAL A 76 -10.96 18.47 29.96
N GLY A 77 -9.75 18.01 29.69
CA GLY A 77 -9.47 16.57 29.56
C GLY A 77 -9.71 15.79 30.87
N GLU A 78 -9.22 16.30 31.98
CA GLU A 78 -9.39 15.69 33.32
C GLU A 78 -10.86 15.65 33.77
N SER A 79 -11.67 16.64 33.36
CA SER A 79 -13.12 16.65 33.62
C SER A 79 -13.84 15.48 32.97
N MET A 80 -13.33 14.98 31.84
CA MET A 80 -13.84 13.80 31.13
C MET A 80 -13.19 12.48 31.59
N GLY A 81 -12.30 12.53 32.58
CA GLY A 81 -11.62 11.33 33.11
C GLY A 81 -10.42 10.86 32.31
N LEU A 82 -9.87 11.69 31.41
CA LEU A 82 -8.67 11.34 30.66
C LEU A 82 -7.46 11.23 31.60
N PRO A 83 -6.50 10.31 31.31
CA PRO A 83 -5.31 10.13 32.14
C PRO A 83 -4.39 11.36 32.05
N PRO A 84 -3.42 11.52 32.97
CA PRO A 84 -2.44 12.60 32.91
C PRO A 84 -1.83 12.75 31.52
N HIS A 85 -1.95 13.94 30.93
CA HIS A 85 -1.46 14.19 29.58
C HIS A 85 0.06 13.97 29.48
N ARG A 86 0.49 13.32 28.41
CA ARG A 86 1.90 13.16 28.04
C ARG A 86 2.12 13.74 26.66
N THR A 87 3.10 14.62 26.54
CA THR A 87 3.47 15.21 25.25
C THR A 87 3.90 14.11 24.28
N PRO A 88 3.25 13.97 23.11
CA PRO A 88 3.64 12.98 22.11
C PRO A 88 5.06 13.23 21.60
N PRO A 89 5.84 12.18 21.30
CA PRO A 89 7.17 12.34 20.72
C PRO A 89 7.09 13.02 19.34
N ALA A 90 8.15 13.75 18.97
CA ALA A 90 8.22 14.46 17.68
C ALA A 90 7.97 13.54 16.46
N GLU A 91 8.40 12.27 16.54
CA GLU A 91 8.16 11.25 15.51
C GLU A 91 6.66 11.07 15.21
N TYR A 92 5.78 11.25 16.20
CA TYR A 92 4.33 11.15 15.99
C TYR A 92 3.80 12.27 15.10
N GLN A 93 4.41 13.46 15.14
CA GLN A 93 4.03 14.55 14.24
C GLN A 93 4.45 14.28 12.80
N GLN A 94 5.55 13.55 12.61
CA GLN A 94 6.04 13.14 11.30
C GLN A 94 5.24 11.97 10.70
N ARG A 95 4.74 11.05 11.54
CA ARG A 95 4.09 9.80 11.07
C ARG A 95 2.58 9.75 11.27
N GLY A 96 2.04 10.53 12.20
CA GLY A 96 0.63 10.50 12.62
C GLY A 96 -0.22 11.65 12.06
N TYR A 97 0.32 12.49 11.18
CA TYR A 97 -0.36 13.69 10.67
C TYR A 97 -1.68 13.36 9.96
N ILE A 98 -1.76 12.26 9.20
CA ILE A 98 -3.02 11.83 8.56
C ILE A 98 -4.11 11.58 9.60
N THR A 99 -3.76 10.94 10.74
CA THR A 99 -4.71 10.71 11.83
C THR A 99 -5.16 12.02 12.46
N ILE A 100 -4.25 12.99 12.64
CA ILE A 100 -4.58 14.33 13.17
C ILE A 100 -5.53 15.05 12.21
N ILE A 101 -5.24 15.06 10.91
CA ILE A 101 -6.08 15.66 9.87
C ILE A 101 -7.48 15.02 9.90
N ARG A 102 -7.58 13.70 9.78
CA ARG A 102 -8.87 12.97 9.79
C ARG A 102 -9.66 13.22 11.06
N ARG A 103 -9.01 13.23 12.23
CA ARG A 103 -9.71 13.44 13.50
C ARG A 103 -10.28 14.85 13.63
N ASN A 104 -9.69 15.85 12.98
CA ASN A 104 -10.07 17.26 13.09
C ASN A 104 -10.77 17.83 11.86
N TRP A 105 -10.97 17.04 10.80
CA TRP A 105 -11.53 17.48 9.52
C TRP A 105 -12.91 18.16 9.64
N HIS A 106 -13.76 17.65 10.53
CA HIS A 106 -15.08 18.19 10.86
C HIS A 106 -15.09 19.04 12.15
N LEU A 107 -13.93 19.27 12.78
CA LEU A 107 -13.83 20.06 14.01
C LEU A 107 -13.31 21.47 13.75
N LEU A 108 -12.30 21.59 12.88
CA LEU A 108 -11.52 22.81 12.70
C LEU A 108 -11.65 23.38 11.28
N PRO A 109 -11.70 24.72 11.11
CA PRO A 109 -11.39 25.35 9.83
C PRO A 109 -9.91 25.18 9.48
N TYR A 110 -9.51 25.54 8.25
CA TYR A 110 -8.15 25.31 7.76
C TYR A 110 -7.09 26.03 8.59
N GLU A 111 -7.34 27.28 8.98
CA GLU A 111 -6.41 28.11 9.76
C GLU A 111 -6.05 27.46 11.10
N GLN A 112 -7.05 26.87 11.76
CA GLN A 112 -6.83 26.15 13.02
C GLN A 112 -6.21 24.78 12.81
N LEU A 113 -6.49 24.12 11.68
CA LEU A 113 -5.84 22.86 11.33
C LEU A 113 -4.35 23.07 11.03
N LEU A 114 -3.99 24.14 10.31
CA LEU A 114 -2.61 24.56 10.06
C LEU A 114 -1.88 24.87 11.37
N THR A 115 -2.53 25.58 12.30
CA THR A 115 -1.99 25.82 13.65
C THR A 115 -1.75 24.51 14.41
N LEU A 116 -2.72 23.60 14.38
CA LEU A 116 -2.62 22.29 15.04
C LEU A 116 -1.47 21.46 14.46
N LEU A 117 -1.28 21.48 13.14
CA LEU A 117 -0.24 20.74 12.41
C LEU A 117 1.12 21.44 12.41
N GLY A 118 1.15 22.76 12.67
CA GLY A 118 2.36 23.59 12.61
C GLY A 118 2.91 23.63 11.20
N TRP A 119 2.03 23.65 10.21
CA TRP A 119 2.33 23.61 8.79
C TRP A 119 1.83 24.89 8.12
N ASP A 120 2.45 25.26 7.01
CA ASP A 120 1.89 26.22 6.07
C ASP A 120 0.83 25.57 5.16
N ALA A 121 0.12 26.41 4.41
CA ALA A 121 -0.92 25.98 3.50
C ALA A 121 -0.37 25.18 2.31
N GLU A 122 0.84 25.46 1.84
CA GLU A 122 1.47 24.78 0.70
C GLU A 122 1.74 23.30 1.02
N LYS A 123 2.33 23.03 2.19
CA LYS A 123 2.61 21.68 2.67
C LYS A 123 1.32 20.89 2.83
N LEU A 124 0.27 21.48 3.40
CA LEU A 124 -1.02 20.80 3.51
C LEU A 124 -1.66 20.57 2.13
N ALA A 125 -1.59 21.54 1.21
CA ALA A 125 -2.11 21.38 -0.16
C ALA A 125 -1.39 20.28 -0.94
N PHE A 126 -0.07 20.20 -0.81
CA PHE A 126 0.74 19.11 -1.35
C PHE A 126 0.34 17.78 -0.74
N THR A 127 0.29 17.69 0.60
CA THR A 127 -0.09 16.47 1.33
C THR A 127 -1.46 15.96 0.93
N LEU A 128 -2.47 16.83 0.84
CA LEU A 128 -3.83 16.45 0.44
C LEU A 128 -3.88 15.85 -0.97
N ARG A 129 -2.99 16.29 -1.85
CA ARG A 129 -2.92 15.88 -3.26
C ARG A 129 -2.12 14.60 -3.45
N GLU A 130 -0.93 14.53 -2.85
CA GLU A 130 0.08 13.53 -3.15
C GLU A 130 0.04 12.33 -2.19
N ASP A 131 -0.34 12.54 -0.92
CA ASP A 131 -0.31 11.44 0.05
C ASP A 131 -1.53 10.56 -0.08
N ASP A 132 -1.38 9.41 -0.75
CA ASP A 132 -2.29 8.27 -0.67
C ASP A 132 -3.78 8.64 -0.91
N PHE A 133 -4.02 9.51 -1.90
CA PHE A 133 -5.35 10.03 -2.24
C PHE A 133 -6.09 10.65 -1.04
N LEU A 134 -5.37 11.32 -0.14
CA LEU A 134 -5.92 11.80 1.13
C LEU A 134 -7.12 12.72 0.94
N TRP A 135 -7.09 13.65 -0.02
CA TRP A 135 -8.23 14.51 -0.35
C TRP A 135 -9.50 13.69 -0.72
N VAL A 136 -9.32 12.66 -1.54
CA VAL A 136 -10.42 11.76 -1.94
C VAL A 136 -10.94 11.00 -0.73
N LYS A 137 -10.04 10.49 0.13
CA LYS A 137 -10.39 9.78 1.37
C LYS A 137 -11.07 10.68 2.42
N LEU A 138 -10.90 11.99 2.30
CA LEU A 138 -11.59 13.00 3.11
C LEU A 138 -12.92 13.46 2.47
N GLY A 139 -13.34 12.84 1.36
CA GLY A 139 -14.63 13.05 0.71
C GLY A 139 -14.61 14.09 -0.40
N ASN A 140 -13.43 14.51 -0.88
CA ASN A 140 -13.27 15.60 -1.86
C ASN A 140 -13.92 16.92 -1.41
N LEU A 141 -13.97 17.17 -0.09
CA LEU A 141 -14.65 18.31 0.50
C LEU A 141 -13.97 18.75 1.79
N LYS A 142 -14.14 20.03 2.15
CA LYS A 142 -13.82 20.55 3.48
C LYS A 142 -15.07 21.16 4.11
N PRO A 143 -15.60 20.59 5.22
CA PRO A 143 -16.78 21.12 5.88
C PRO A 143 -16.55 22.53 6.42
N ALA A 144 -17.59 23.36 6.36
CA ALA A 144 -17.64 24.74 6.86
C ALA A 144 -17.63 24.77 8.40
N CYS A 145 -16.47 24.49 8.99
CA CYS A 145 -16.29 24.45 10.43
C CYS A 145 -16.13 25.87 10.97
N PRO A 146 -16.97 26.36 11.90
CA PRO A 146 -16.73 27.65 12.53
C PRO A 146 -15.43 27.61 13.35
N THR A 147 -14.80 28.75 13.61
CA THR A 147 -13.64 28.83 14.50
C THR A 147 -13.97 28.28 15.88
N LEU A 148 -13.13 27.39 16.41
CA LEU A 148 -13.28 26.79 17.73
C LEU A 148 -12.49 27.60 18.76
N ARG A 149 -13.17 28.16 19.76
CA ARG A 149 -12.53 28.86 20.87
C ARG A 149 -12.78 28.13 22.18
N TYR A 150 -11.89 28.33 23.15
CA TYR A 150 -12.18 27.93 24.51
C TYR A 150 -13.38 28.71 25.06
N THR A 151 -14.27 28.00 25.73
CA THR A 151 -15.39 28.55 26.48
C THR A 151 -15.45 27.84 27.82
N GLU A 152 -15.72 28.57 28.91
CA GLU A 152 -15.87 27.94 30.23
C GLU A 152 -17.04 26.92 30.18
N PRO A 153 -16.86 25.69 30.69
CA PRO A 153 -17.93 24.71 30.74
C PRO A 153 -19.12 25.21 31.55
N ASN A 154 -20.32 25.16 30.96
CA ASN A 154 -21.55 25.41 31.69
C ASN A 154 -21.97 24.19 32.53
N GLU A 155 -23.07 24.31 33.27
CA GLU A 155 -23.58 23.25 34.15
C GLU A 155 -23.89 21.96 33.38
N ALA A 156 -24.52 22.08 32.20
CA ALA A 156 -24.84 20.93 31.36
C ALA A 156 -23.58 20.20 30.87
N ALA A 157 -22.56 20.96 30.46
CA ALA A 157 -21.28 20.41 30.05
C ALA A 157 -20.57 19.71 31.22
N THR A 158 -20.56 20.33 32.40
CA THR A 158 -20.00 19.77 33.62
C THR A 158 -20.65 18.44 33.98
N LYS A 159 -22.00 18.39 33.97
CA LYS A 159 -22.76 17.16 34.22
C LYS A 159 -22.44 16.08 33.20
N ARG A 160 -22.33 16.44 31.91
CA ARG A 160 -22.00 15.48 30.85
C ARG A 160 -20.55 14.98 30.96
N CYS A 161 -19.60 15.83 31.32
CA CYS A 161 -18.22 15.42 31.61
C CYS A 161 -18.14 14.43 32.76
N ALA A 162 -18.88 14.66 33.85
CA ALA A 162 -18.96 13.71 34.97
C ALA A 162 -19.48 12.34 34.54
N GLN A 163 -20.48 12.28 33.65
CA GLN A 163 -20.97 11.02 33.07
C GLN A 163 -19.90 10.33 32.23
N ILE A 164 -19.18 11.07 31.38
CA ILE A 164 -18.09 10.52 30.57
C ILE A 164 -16.98 9.98 31.49
N LYS A 165 -16.59 10.75 32.51
CA LYS A 165 -15.59 10.36 33.50
C LYS A 165 -15.96 9.07 34.24
N ALA A 166 -17.23 8.90 34.61
CA ALA A 166 -17.71 7.67 35.22
C ALA A 166 -17.51 6.46 34.30
N VAL A 167 -17.89 6.57 33.02
CA VAL A 167 -17.69 5.52 31.99
C VAL A 167 -16.20 5.24 31.78
N VAL A 168 -15.38 6.28 31.68
CA VAL A 168 -13.94 6.13 31.48
C VAL A 168 -13.31 5.40 32.64
N THR A 169 -13.62 5.82 33.86
CA THR A 169 -13.09 5.22 35.08
C THR A 169 -13.52 3.76 35.21
N SER A 170 -14.81 3.46 34.95
CA SER A 170 -15.32 2.08 35.08
C SER A 170 -14.71 1.10 34.07
N HIS A 171 -14.25 1.57 32.92
CA HIS A 171 -13.73 0.70 31.85
C HIS A 171 -12.22 0.72 31.69
N PHE A 172 -11.54 1.79 32.09
CA PHE A 172 -10.13 2.04 31.73
C PHE A 172 -9.21 2.37 32.91
N ALA A 173 -9.71 2.47 34.15
CA ALA A 173 -8.88 2.85 35.30
C ALA A 173 -7.67 1.91 35.49
N ASP A 174 -7.89 0.60 35.40
CA ASP A 174 -6.82 -0.40 35.54
C ASP A 174 -5.78 -0.26 34.42
N GLN A 175 -6.21 -0.03 33.19
CA GLN A 175 -5.31 0.18 32.06
C GLN A 175 -4.49 1.47 32.23
N PHE A 176 -5.09 2.55 32.74
CA PHE A 176 -4.37 3.81 32.99
C PHE A 176 -3.37 3.70 34.14
N ALA A 177 -3.55 2.75 35.06
CA ALA A 177 -2.56 2.47 36.11
C ALA A 177 -1.31 1.74 35.56
N THR A 178 -1.40 1.10 34.40
CA THR A 178 -0.24 0.44 33.78
C THR A 178 0.71 1.46 33.13
N PRO A 179 2.04 1.26 33.20
CA PRO A 179 3.00 2.10 32.48
C PRO A 179 2.73 2.04 30.96
N PRO A 180 2.52 3.19 30.29
CA PRO A 180 2.23 3.17 28.86
C PRO A 180 3.50 2.90 28.06
N VAL A 181 3.32 2.20 26.96
CA VAL A 181 4.36 2.02 25.94
C VAL A 181 4.34 3.24 25.01
N PRO A 182 5.48 3.91 24.74
CA PRO A 182 5.50 5.04 23.82
C PRO A 182 4.98 4.66 22.43
N ARG A 183 4.28 5.58 21.76
CA ARG A 183 3.83 5.37 20.37
C ARG A 183 5.03 5.03 19.48
N PHE A 184 4.81 4.14 18.53
CA PHE A 184 5.84 3.58 17.63
C PHE A 184 7.01 2.83 18.31
N ASP A 185 6.95 2.53 19.61
CA ASP A 185 8.00 1.73 20.27
C ASP A 185 8.18 0.35 19.62
N PHE A 186 7.10 -0.24 19.11
CA PHE A 186 7.17 -1.48 18.36
C PHE A 186 8.11 -1.36 17.13
N VAL A 187 8.21 -0.21 16.47
CA VAL A 187 9.11 0.00 15.33
C VAL A 187 10.57 -0.07 15.78
N ARG A 188 10.91 0.55 16.91
CA ARG A 188 12.25 0.40 17.52
C ARG A 188 12.56 -1.07 17.84
N ASN A 189 11.55 -1.81 18.31
CA ASN A 189 11.70 -3.24 18.58
C ASN A 189 11.83 -4.10 17.32
N LEU A 190 11.31 -3.64 16.17
CA LEU A 190 11.50 -4.32 14.88
C LEU A 190 12.91 -4.08 14.31
N VAL A 191 13.52 -2.92 14.55
CA VAL A 191 14.89 -2.62 14.07
C VAL A 191 15.96 -3.32 14.90
N ARG A 192 15.72 -3.57 16.19
CA ARG A 192 16.68 -4.26 17.06
C ARG A 192 17.02 -5.64 16.50
N SER A 193 18.31 -5.86 16.24
CA SER A 193 18.84 -7.18 15.91
C SER A 193 18.67 -8.08 17.13
N VAL A 194 18.09 -9.24 16.92
CA VAL A 194 17.84 -10.22 17.98
C VAL A 194 18.14 -11.59 17.38
N PRO A 195 18.86 -12.48 18.10
CA PRO A 195 19.22 -13.79 17.59
C PRO A 195 18.00 -14.56 17.08
N VAL A 196 18.19 -15.30 15.98
CA VAL A 196 17.20 -16.27 15.49
C VAL A 196 16.96 -17.29 16.62
N ARG A 197 15.71 -17.54 16.99
CA ARG A 197 15.40 -18.60 17.96
C ARG A 197 15.81 -19.95 17.35
N ALA A 198 16.54 -20.74 18.12
CA ALA A 198 16.85 -22.11 17.73
C ALA A 198 15.55 -22.88 17.49
N TYR A 199 15.47 -23.57 16.36
CA TYR A 199 14.43 -24.58 16.18
C TYR A 199 14.84 -25.80 17.00
N HIS A 200 13.88 -26.41 17.69
CA HIS A 200 14.11 -27.64 18.42
C HIS A 200 13.55 -28.81 17.60
N GLU A 201 14.36 -29.86 17.45
CA GLU A 201 13.86 -31.15 16.95
C GLU A 201 12.94 -31.75 18.00
N THR A 202 11.70 -32.04 17.62
CA THR A 202 10.84 -32.87 18.45
C THR A 202 11.27 -34.33 18.33
N PRO A 203 10.91 -35.19 19.30
CA PRO A 203 11.21 -36.63 19.25
C PRO A 203 10.72 -37.34 17.97
N ASP A 204 9.74 -36.76 17.28
CA ASP A 204 9.16 -37.27 16.02
C ASP A 204 9.90 -36.79 14.76
N GLY A 205 11.07 -36.14 14.91
CA GLY A 205 11.87 -35.63 13.79
C GLY A 205 11.32 -34.35 13.14
N VAL A 206 10.35 -33.69 13.76
CA VAL A 206 9.75 -32.44 13.27
C VAL A 206 10.42 -31.25 13.94
N THR A 207 11.10 -30.40 13.17
CA THR A 207 11.66 -29.17 13.74
C THR A 207 10.56 -28.13 13.92
N THR A 208 10.26 -27.77 15.17
CA THR A 208 9.24 -26.77 15.50
C THR A 208 9.85 -25.57 16.20
N ASN A 209 9.23 -24.40 16.04
CA ASN A 209 9.52 -23.23 16.87
C ASN A 209 8.48 -23.08 17.99
N THR A 210 8.69 -22.08 18.86
CA THR A 210 7.80 -21.76 20.00
C THR A 210 6.35 -21.45 19.65
N PHE A 211 6.02 -21.23 18.38
CA PHE A 211 4.65 -20.96 17.91
C PHE A 211 4.04 -22.16 17.16
N GLY A 212 4.68 -23.33 17.22
CA GLY A 212 4.22 -24.53 16.53
C GLY A 212 4.46 -24.52 15.03
N ALA A 213 5.22 -23.56 14.50
CA ALA A 213 5.56 -23.55 13.08
C ALA A 213 6.60 -24.64 12.79
N THR A 214 6.24 -25.56 11.90
CA THR A 214 7.13 -26.63 11.44
C THR A 214 8.04 -26.11 10.33
N ARG A 215 9.34 -26.40 10.42
CA ARG A 215 10.21 -26.37 9.24
C ARG A 215 9.98 -27.66 8.47
N GLU A 216 9.23 -27.56 7.38
CA GLU A 216 9.13 -28.64 6.40
C GLU A 216 10.54 -28.92 5.85
N GLY A 217 11.14 -30.04 6.25
CA GLY A 217 12.31 -30.61 5.59
C GLY A 217 11.87 -31.39 4.35
N GLY A 218 12.41 -31.03 3.17
CA GLY A 218 12.07 -31.68 1.90
C GLY A 218 12.06 -30.72 0.71
N GLN A 219 12.05 -31.27 -0.51
CA GLN A 219 12.23 -30.55 -1.78
C GLN A 219 11.12 -29.51 -2.14
N GLN A 220 9.99 -29.44 -1.44
CA GLN A 220 8.95 -28.42 -1.70
C GLN A 220 8.29 -27.87 -0.43
N ARG A 221 8.96 -26.93 0.23
CA ARG A 221 8.38 -26.11 1.30
C ARG A 221 7.17 -25.32 0.76
N ARG A 222 6.01 -25.41 1.42
CA ARG A 222 4.81 -24.62 1.06
C ARG A 222 5.08 -23.13 1.16
N ILE A 223 4.70 -22.35 0.15
CA ILE A 223 4.92 -20.89 0.11
C ILE A 223 3.93 -20.19 1.04
N ARG A 224 4.46 -19.40 1.98
CA ARG A 224 3.74 -18.58 2.96
C ARG A 224 4.40 -17.21 2.99
N PHE A 225 4.02 -16.37 2.04
CA PHE A 225 4.63 -15.05 1.83
C PHE A 225 3.64 -13.90 2.03
N LEU A 226 4.15 -12.72 2.38
CA LEU A 226 3.34 -11.53 2.64
C LEU A 226 4.05 -10.22 2.27
N TYR A 227 3.27 -9.13 2.24
CA TYR A 227 3.81 -7.78 2.13
C TYR A 227 4.32 -7.30 3.48
N SER A 228 5.50 -6.68 3.52
CA SER A 228 6.07 -6.19 4.77
C SER A 228 5.36 -4.95 5.28
N TYR A 229 5.10 -4.90 6.58
CA TYR A 229 4.66 -3.69 7.28
C TYR A 229 5.64 -2.52 7.11
N CYS A 230 6.95 -2.82 7.06
CA CYS A 230 8.00 -1.82 6.85
C CYS A 230 8.25 -1.54 5.35
N GLY A 231 7.55 -2.24 4.45
CA GLY A 231 7.61 -1.99 3.01
C GLY A 231 6.95 -0.65 2.69
N LEU A 232 7.76 0.40 2.60
CA LEU A 232 7.33 1.71 2.13
C LEU A 232 7.43 1.76 0.60
N PHE A 233 6.56 2.57 -0.01
CA PHE A 233 6.72 2.90 -1.44
C PHE A 233 8.04 3.65 -1.65
N GLY A 234 8.73 3.31 -2.74
CA GLY A 234 10.04 3.89 -3.08
C GLY A 234 10.99 2.84 -3.63
N ASP A 235 12.27 3.20 -3.66
CA ASP A 235 13.36 2.33 -4.10
C ASP A 235 14.24 1.93 -2.91
N PRO A 236 13.85 0.91 -2.13
CA PRO A 236 14.63 0.46 -0.97
C PRO A 236 15.99 -0.13 -1.36
N LEU A 237 16.24 -0.36 -2.66
CA LEU A 237 17.54 -0.83 -3.16
C LEU A 237 18.52 0.31 -3.44
N LEU A 238 18.08 1.57 -3.42
CA LEU A 238 18.96 2.76 -3.47
C LEU A 238 18.84 3.68 -2.24
N THR A 239 17.78 3.52 -1.44
CA THR A 239 17.52 4.36 -0.26
C THR A 239 17.55 3.50 1.01
N PRO A 240 18.71 3.34 1.68
CA PRO A 240 18.86 2.47 2.85
C PRO A 240 17.92 2.80 4.02
N GLU A 241 17.46 4.05 4.12
CA GLU A 241 16.52 4.51 5.14
C GLU A 241 15.14 3.85 4.99
N LEU A 242 14.81 3.34 3.79
CA LEU A 242 13.57 2.62 3.50
C LEU A 242 13.70 1.11 3.77
N ASP A 243 14.38 0.70 4.84
CA ASP A 243 14.59 -0.73 5.13
C ASP A 243 13.26 -1.50 5.23
N PRO A 244 12.92 -2.33 4.21
CA PRO A 244 11.63 -2.99 4.18
C PRO A 244 11.60 -4.20 5.11
N TYR A 245 12.75 -4.73 5.54
CA TYR A 245 12.85 -6.00 6.25
C TYR A 245 13.85 -5.92 7.42
N PRO A 246 13.58 -5.11 8.45
CA PRO A 246 14.45 -5.05 9.61
C PRO A 246 14.49 -6.40 10.35
N ASP A 247 15.63 -6.71 10.99
CA ASP A 247 15.93 -8.02 11.60
C ASP A 247 14.84 -8.52 12.57
N GLY A 248 14.33 -7.63 13.43
CA GLY A 248 13.28 -7.97 14.38
C GLY A 248 11.93 -8.29 13.73
N LEU A 249 11.63 -7.72 12.55
CA LEU A 249 10.47 -8.12 11.75
C LEU A 249 10.69 -9.50 11.14
N LEU A 250 11.83 -9.73 10.49
CA LEU A 250 12.15 -11.02 9.87
C LEU A 250 12.08 -12.18 10.86
N ARG A 251 12.59 -11.97 12.08
CA ARG A 251 12.46 -12.95 13.17
C ARG A 251 11.00 -13.23 13.52
N ARG A 252 10.17 -12.19 13.74
CA ARG A 252 8.75 -12.36 14.07
C ARG A 252 7.99 -13.08 12.96
N LEU A 253 8.30 -12.76 11.71
CA LEU A 253 7.72 -13.44 10.54
C LEU A 253 8.11 -14.92 10.53
N SER A 254 9.40 -15.24 10.69
CA SER A 254 9.90 -16.61 10.76
C SER A 254 9.27 -17.40 11.91
N ASP A 255 9.12 -16.75 13.07
CA ASP A 255 8.44 -17.27 14.26
C ASP A 255 6.97 -17.63 13.96
N LEU A 256 6.28 -16.86 13.13
CA LEU A 256 4.90 -17.12 12.69
C LEU A 256 4.80 -18.11 11.52
N GLY A 257 5.92 -18.70 11.08
CA GLY A 257 5.96 -19.65 9.97
C GLY A 257 5.92 -19.03 8.58
N VAL A 258 6.01 -17.70 8.48
CA VAL A 258 6.19 -16.97 7.21
C VAL A 258 7.57 -17.32 6.67
N ASN A 259 7.62 -17.63 5.38
CA ASN A 259 8.85 -18.03 4.69
C ASN A 259 9.13 -17.26 3.42
N GLY A 260 8.30 -16.27 3.11
CA GLY A 260 8.52 -15.37 2.02
C GLY A 260 8.12 -13.95 2.38
N VAL A 261 8.83 -12.99 1.81
CA VAL A 261 8.38 -11.60 1.71
C VAL A 261 8.46 -11.21 0.24
N TRP A 262 7.68 -10.21 -0.16
CA TRP A 262 7.80 -9.70 -1.51
C TRP A 262 8.24 -8.26 -1.58
N LEU A 263 9.00 -7.95 -2.63
CA LEU A 263 9.65 -6.67 -2.87
C LEU A 263 9.16 -6.10 -4.20
N HIS A 264 8.65 -4.87 -4.16
CA HIS A 264 8.37 -4.11 -5.37
C HIS A 264 9.69 -3.69 -6.03
N VAL A 265 9.81 -3.95 -7.34
CA VAL A 265 10.94 -3.51 -8.18
C VAL A 265 10.41 -3.08 -9.54
N VAL A 266 11.25 -2.37 -10.30
CA VAL A 266 10.98 -2.03 -11.70
C VAL A 266 12.08 -2.64 -12.56
N LEU A 267 11.74 -3.55 -13.48
CA LEU A 267 12.72 -4.39 -14.17
C LEU A 267 13.70 -3.56 -15.01
N ARG A 268 13.23 -2.51 -15.68
CA ARG A 268 14.08 -1.56 -16.43
C ARG A 268 15.07 -0.76 -15.59
N GLN A 269 14.97 -0.81 -14.26
CA GLN A 269 15.93 -0.22 -13.32
C GLN A 269 16.81 -1.28 -12.65
N LEU A 270 16.39 -2.56 -12.67
CA LEU A 270 17.03 -3.66 -11.95
C LEU A 270 18.00 -4.47 -12.81
N ALA A 271 17.89 -4.41 -14.14
CA ALA A 271 18.73 -5.16 -15.08
C ALA A 271 19.37 -4.24 -16.13
N PRO A 272 20.45 -4.68 -16.79
CA PRO A 272 20.99 -3.99 -17.95
C PRO A 272 19.93 -3.80 -19.04
N GLY A 273 19.99 -2.69 -19.76
CA GLY A 273 18.98 -2.37 -20.75
C GLY A 273 18.97 -3.25 -22.00
N GLY A 274 20.08 -3.90 -22.34
CA GLY A 274 20.17 -4.77 -23.51
C GLY A 274 19.78 -4.04 -24.79
N ALA A 275 18.65 -4.44 -25.40
CA ALA A 275 18.09 -3.80 -26.58
C ALA A 275 17.57 -2.36 -26.35
N PHE A 276 17.49 -1.92 -25.10
CA PHE A 276 16.98 -0.62 -24.66
C PHE A 276 18.06 0.09 -23.82
N PRO A 277 19.05 0.76 -24.45
CA PRO A 277 20.23 1.29 -23.75
C PRO A 277 19.92 2.34 -22.68
N GLU A 278 18.76 2.99 -22.76
CA GLU A 278 18.25 3.91 -21.73
C GLU A 278 17.79 3.24 -20.43
N PHE A 279 17.76 1.90 -20.36
CA PHE A 279 17.43 1.14 -19.16
C PHE A 279 18.69 0.71 -18.41
N GLY A 280 18.53 0.43 -17.12
CA GLY A 280 19.59 -0.09 -16.27
C GLY A 280 20.42 0.97 -15.54
N THR A 281 19.98 2.24 -15.50
CA THR A 281 20.61 3.25 -14.64
C THR A 281 20.66 2.75 -13.19
N ASP A 282 21.86 2.72 -12.60
CA ASP A 282 22.17 2.23 -11.25
C ASP A 282 21.79 0.76 -10.97
N HIS A 283 21.60 -0.06 -12.00
CA HIS A 283 21.20 -1.46 -11.81
C HIS A 283 22.23 -2.27 -11.01
N GLU A 284 23.52 -2.05 -11.20
CA GLU A 284 24.59 -2.75 -10.48
C GLU A 284 24.49 -2.52 -8.97
N GLN A 285 24.24 -1.29 -8.56
CA GLN A 285 24.04 -0.92 -7.15
C GLN A 285 22.77 -1.58 -6.58
N ARG A 286 21.68 -1.61 -7.35
CA ARG A 286 20.45 -2.31 -6.93
C ARG A 286 20.65 -3.81 -6.80
N ILE A 287 21.38 -4.43 -7.73
CA ILE A 287 21.69 -5.87 -7.70
C ILE A 287 22.57 -6.21 -6.49
N GLU A 288 23.59 -5.40 -6.19
CA GLU A 288 24.42 -5.56 -4.99
C GLU A 288 23.58 -5.46 -3.71
N ASN A 289 22.73 -4.45 -3.61
CA ASN A 289 21.88 -4.27 -2.44
C ASN A 289 20.81 -5.37 -2.32
N LEU A 290 20.27 -5.85 -3.45
CA LEU A 290 19.35 -6.98 -3.48
C LEU A 290 20.02 -8.27 -3.03
N ARG A 291 21.29 -8.52 -3.40
CA ARG A 291 22.09 -9.65 -2.87
C ARG A 291 22.21 -9.60 -1.36
N ARG A 292 22.64 -8.45 -0.81
CA ARG A 292 22.74 -8.25 0.65
C ARG A 292 21.40 -8.47 1.35
N LEU A 293 20.30 -8.03 0.73
CA LEU A 293 18.96 -8.21 1.27
C LEU A 293 18.56 -9.69 1.30
N VAL A 294 18.79 -10.44 0.21
CA VAL A 294 18.57 -11.88 0.14
C VAL A 294 19.38 -12.62 1.19
N ASP A 295 20.68 -12.33 1.30
CA ASP A 295 21.55 -12.94 2.30
C ASP A 295 21.02 -12.71 3.71
N ARG A 296 20.58 -11.48 4.00
CA ARG A 296 19.98 -11.12 5.29
C ARG A 296 18.69 -11.89 5.57
N THR A 297 17.73 -11.95 4.64
CA THR A 297 16.45 -12.65 4.87
C THR A 297 16.63 -14.16 4.97
N LYS A 298 17.60 -14.73 4.24
CA LYS A 298 17.92 -16.16 4.28
C LYS A 298 18.37 -16.64 5.66
N ARG A 299 19.05 -15.80 6.45
CA ARG A 299 19.40 -16.13 7.86
C ARG A 299 18.16 -16.45 8.71
N TYR A 300 17.00 -15.92 8.34
CA TYR A 300 15.71 -16.19 9.00
C TYR A 300 14.89 -17.28 8.30
N GLY A 301 15.42 -17.91 7.25
CA GLY A 301 14.70 -18.87 6.42
C GLY A 301 13.55 -18.22 5.64
N ILE A 302 13.72 -16.95 5.24
CA ILE A 302 12.75 -16.16 4.48
C ILE A 302 13.32 -15.86 3.09
N ASP A 303 12.55 -16.22 2.08
CA ASP A 303 12.85 -15.95 0.68
C ASP A 303 12.28 -14.60 0.23
N ILE A 304 12.91 -13.96 -0.74
CA ILE A 304 12.39 -12.75 -1.39
C ILE A 304 11.75 -13.13 -2.73
N TYR A 305 10.50 -12.71 -2.91
CA TYR A 305 9.76 -12.82 -4.17
C TYR A 305 9.65 -11.43 -4.81
N LEU A 306 10.16 -11.25 -6.03
CA LEU A 306 10.05 -9.96 -6.72
C LEU A 306 8.63 -9.80 -7.28
N TYR A 307 8.01 -8.64 -7.03
CA TYR A 307 6.76 -8.29 -7.69
C TYR A 307 7.03 -7.87 -9.14
N MET A 308 6.43 -8.58 -10.09
CA MET A 308 6.73 -8.43 -11.50
C MET A 308 5.47 -8.10 -12.30
N ASN A 309 5.12 -6.82 -12.30
CA ASN A 309 4.08 -6.23 -13.15
C ASN A 309 4.75 -5.47 -14.31
N GLU A 310 5.34 -6.25 -15.21
CA GLU A 310 6.25 -5.82 -16.28
C GLU A 310 5.81 -6.38 -17.65
N PRO A 311 6.22 -5.77 -18.78
CA PRO A 311 7.05 -4.57 -18.89
C PRO A 311 6.26 -3.31 -18.53
N ARG A 312 6.84 -2.31 -17.86
CA ARG A 312 6.15 -1.01 -17.66
C ARG A 312 6.01 -0.22 -18.97
N ALA A 313 4.89 0.47 -19.15
CA ALA A 313 4.71 1.44 -20.23
C ALA A 313 5.75 2.57 -20.20
N MET A 314 5.96 3.19 -21.36
CA MET A 314 6.93 4.25 -21.60
C MET A 314 6.25 5.48 -22.21
N GLU A 315 6.83 6.66 -22.00
CA GLU A 315 6.36 7.91 -22.61
C GLU A 315 6.42 7.84 -24.14
N ALA A 316 5.58 8.62 -24.83
CA ALA A 316 5.51 8.65 -26.29
C ALA A 316 6.88 8.93 -26.97
N SER A 317 7.75 9.71 -26.33
CA SER A 317 9.11 10.04 -26.82
C SER A 317 10.01 8.81 -26.94
N PHE A 318 9.86 7.80 -26.08
CA PHE A 318 10.60 6.55 -26.14
C PHE A 318 10.40 5.81 -27.47
N PHE A 319 9.23 5.99 -28.09
CA PHE A 319 8.85 5.31 -29.31
C PHE A 319 9.18 6.09 -30.59
N GLN A 320 9.87 7.23 -30.48
CA GLN A 320 10.41 7.92 -31.65
C GLN A 320 11.37 6.97 -32.38
N ASN A 321 11.07 6.66 -33.63
CA ASN A 321 11.78 5.67 -34.45
C ASN A 321 11.71 4.22 -33.92
N ARG A 322 10.75 3.88 -33.03
CA ARG A 322 10.53 2.52 -32.49
C ARG A 322 9.06 2.09 -32.59
N GLY A 323 8.41 2.38 -33.72
CA GLY A 323 6.99 2.09 -33.94
C GLY A 323 6.65 0.59 -33.95
N GLU A 324 7.63 -0.25 -34.26
CA GLU A 324 7.56 -1.70 -34.31
C GLU A 324 7.38 -2.36 -32.94
N ILE A 325 7.84 -1.72 -31.85
CA ILE A 325 7.62 -2.19 -30.46
C ILE A 325 6.48 -1.45 -29.76
N LYS A 326 5.91 -0.39 -30.36
CA LYS A 326 4.90 0.48 -29.75
C LYS A 326 3.52 -0.17 -29.63
N GLY A 327 3.00 -0.36 -28.42
CA GLY A 327 1.68 -0.92 -28.17
C GLY A 327 0.56 0.11 -28.01
N VAL A 328 -0.51 -0.28 -27.32
CA VAL A 328 -1.67 0.60 -27.03
C VAL A 328 -1.28 1.81 -26.19
N GLN A 329 -2.08 2.86 -26.29
CA GLN A 329 -1.88 4.14 -25.60
C GLN A 329 -2.85 4.30 -24.43
N GLU A 330 -2.38 4.89 -23.34
CA GLU A 330 -3.21 5.45 -22.28
C GLU A 330 -2.56 6.75 -21.78
N GLY A 331 -3.27 7.88 -21.90
CA GLY A 331 -2.67 9.19 -21.64
C GLY A 331 -1.45 9.47 -22.53
N SER A 332 -0.34 9.87 -21.92
CA SER A 332 0.96 10.10 -22.60
C SER A 332 1.80 8.83 -22.77
N PHE A 333 1.38 7.72 -22.17
CA PHE A 333 2.14 6.47 -22.14
C PHE A 333 1.67 5.49 -23.22
N HIS A 334 2.62 4.68 -23.69
CA HIS A 334 2.36 3.53 -24.54
C HIS A 334 2.99 2.27 -23.96
N THR A 335 2.29 1.14 -24.10
CA THR A 335 2.84 -0.16 -23.73
C THR A 335 4.02 -0.56 -24.62
N LEU A 336 4.96 -1.31 -24.05
CA LEU A 336 5.91 -2.10 -24.84
C LEU A 336 5.15 -3.33 -25.36
N CYS A 337 4.94 -3.41 -26.68
CA CYS A 337 4.13 -4.46 -27.28
C CYS A 337 4.82 -5.84 -27.16
N THR A 338 4.32 -6.67 -26.25
CA THR A 338 4.89 -8.00 -25.96
C THR A 338 4.67 -9.02 -27.08
N SER A 339 3.79 -8.75 -28.06
CA SER A 339 3.77 -9.53 -29.31
C SER A 339 5.03 -9.37 -30.15
N THR A 340 5.89 -8.41 -29.83
CA THR A 340 7.16 -8.17 -30.52
C THR A 340 8.27 -9.00 -29.87
N PRO A 341 8.99 -9.86 -30.63
CA PRO A 341 10.03 -10.73 -30.06
C PRO A 341 11.15 -9.98 -29.34
N GLN A 342 11.50 -8.77 -29.78
CA GLN A 342 12.50 -7.93 -29.12
C GLN A 342 12.12 -7.58 -27.67
N VAL A 343 10.85 -7.20 -27.43
CA VAL A 343 10.35 -6.86 -26.08
C VAL A 343 10.37 -8.09 -25.17
N ARG A 344 9.94 -9.25 -25.68
CA ARG A 344 9.96 -10.50 -24.90
C ARG A 344 11.38 -10.99 -24.61
N ARG A 345 12.30 -10.87 -25.55
CA ARG A 345 13.72 -11.19 -25.33
C ARG A 345 14.30 -10.32 -24.23
N TRP A 346 14.05 -9.00 -24.28
CA TRP A 346 14.48 -8.11 -23.20
C TRP A 346 13.93 -8.52 -21.83
N LEU A 347 12.64 -8.86 -21.71
CA LEU A 347 12.04 -9.37 -20.46
C LEU A 347 12.76 -10.63 -19.95
N THR A 348 12.92 -11.62 -20.83
CA THR A 348 13.59 -12.89 -20.52
C THR A 348 15.04 -12.68 -20.11
N ASP A 349 15.81 -11.91 -20.88
CA ASP A 349 17.24 -11.68 -20.67
C ASP A 349 17.49 -10.86 -19.40
N SER A 350 16.64 -9.86 -19.14
CA SER A 350 16.70 -9.04 -17.91
C SER A 350 16.48 -9.90 -16.66
N LEU A 351 15.44 -10.74 -16.65
CA LEU A 351 15.19 -11.64 -15.52
C LEU A 351 16.25 -12.73 -15.39
N THR A 352 16.77 -13.25 -16.51
CA THR A 352 17.91 -14.19 -16.50
C THR A 352 19.11 -13.53 -15.81
N CYS A 353 19.41 -12.30 -16.16
CA CYS A 353 20.50 -11.52 -15.57
C CYS A 353 20.31 -11.34 -14.06
N VAL A 354 19.12 -10.87 -13.62
CA VAL A 354 18.80 -10.68 -12.19
C VAL A 354 18.96 -11.98 -11.41
N PHE A 355 18.37 -13.09 -11.87
CA PHE A 355 18.40 -14.36 -11.15
C PHE A 355 19.78 -15.05 -11.15
N ARG A 356 20.63 -14.78 -12.15
CA ARG A 356 22.05 -15.20 -12.11
C ARG A 356 22.87 -14.39 -11.13
N GLN A 357 22.65 -13.08 -11.10
CA GLN A 357 23.44 -12.17 -10.27
C GLN A 357 22.99 -12.13 -8.82
N VAL A 358 21.80 -12.62 -8.49
CA VAL A 358 21.27 -12.64 -7.12
C VAL A 358 20.90 -14.08 -6.72
N PRO A 359 21.90 -14.94 -6.44
CA PRO A 359 21.64 -16.31 -6.00
C PRO A 359 20.82 -16.31 -4.71
N GLY A 360 19.87 -17.25 -4.61
CA GLY A 360 19.01 -17.39 -3.43
C GLY A 360 17.69 -16.62 -3.47
N LEU A 361 17.41 -15.81 -4.50
CA LEU A 361 16.07 -15.27 -4.72
C LEU A 361 15.02 -16.39 -4.74
N GLY A 362 13.90 -16.18 -4.04
CA GLY A 362 12.81 -17.16 -3.94
C GLY A 362 12.04 -17.32 -5.24
N GLY A 363 11.90 -16.24 -6.00
CA GLY A 363 11.12 -16.23 -7.22
C GLY A 363 10.50 -14.89 -7.55
N VAL A 364 9.43 -14.94 -8.33
CA VAL A 364 8.60 -13.78 -8.68
C VAL A 364 7.14 -14.09 -8.43
N PHE A 365 6.34 -13.06 -8.24
CA PHE A 365 4.91 -13.14 -8.51
C PHE A 365 4.48 -12.06 -9.52
N THR A 366 3.53 -12.39 -10.39
CA THR A 366 3.09 -11.51 -11.46
C THR A 366 1.67 -11.04 -11.23
N ILE A 367 1.39 -9.80 -11.61
CA ILE A 367 0.04 -9.32 -11.95
C ILE A 367 0.13 -8.87 -13.40
N THR A 368 -0.76 -9.35 -14.25
CA THR A 368 -0.77 -9.04 -15.70
C THR A 368 -2.08 -8.41 -16.15
N ALA A 369 -2.90 -7.92 -15.23
CA ALA A 369 -4.08 -7.14 -15.55
C ALA A 369 -4.36 -6.13 -14.44
N SER A 370 -5.13 -5.09 -14.77
CA SER A 370 -5.56 -3.98 -13.92
C SER A 370 -4.47 -3.04 -13.40
N GLU A 371 -3.39 -3.54 -12.80
CA GLU A 371 -2.54 -2.73 -11.92
C GLU A 371 -1.80 -1.58 -12.63
N ASN A 372 -0.92 -1.92 -13.58
CA ASN A 372 -0.24 -0.93 -14.40
C ASN A 372 -0.39 -1.30 -15.87
N LEU A 373 -0.19 -0.28 -16.69
CA LEU A 373 -0.17 -0.41 -18.13
C LEU A 373 1.10 -1.16 -18.53
N THR A 374 0.99 -2.45 -18.85
CA THR A 374 2.15 -3.31 -19.10
C THR A 374 2.19 -3.91 -20.49
N HIS A 375 1.08 -4.49 -20.94
CA HIS A 375 0.91 -4.99 -22.30
C HIS A 375 -0.44 -4.54 -22.86
N CYS A 376 -0.66 -4.79 -24.15
CA CYS A 376 -1.82 -4.26 -24.88
C CYS A 376 -3.21 -4.68 -24.37
N TYR A 377 -3.28 -5.52 -23.34
CA TYR A 377 -4.52 -6.03 -22.74
C TYR A 377 -4.57 -5.87 -21.22
N SER A 378 -3.59 -5.18 -20.60
CA SER A 378 -3.49 -5.16 -19.14
C SER A 378 -4.59 -4.30 -18.50
N HIS A 379 -4.91 -3.13 -19.06
CA HIS A 379 -6.01 -2.28 -18.59
C HIS A 379 -7.29 -2.45 -19.42
N SER A 380 -7.15 -2.46 -20.75
CA SER A 380 -8.27 -2.60 -21.67
C SER A 380 -8.44 -4.06 -22.10
N ARG A 381 -9.68 -4.54 -22.17
CA ARG A 381 -10.00 -5.87 -22.73
C ARG A 381 -9.97 -5.88 -24.27
N THR A 382 -9.20 -4.99 -24.87
CA THR A 382 -9.03 -4.79 -26.30
C THR A 382 -7.64 -4.22 -26.56
N ALA A 383 -7.05 -4.57 -27.70
CA ALA A 383 -5.79 -4.02 -28.17
C ALA A 383 -5.98 -3.05 -29.35
N ALA A 384 -7.15 -2.39 -29.41
CA ALA A 384 -7.41 -1.33 -30.38
C ALA A 384 -6.28 -0.28 -30.30
N GLY A 385 -5.66 0.02 -31.44
CA GLY A 385 -4.49 0.90 -31.54
C GLY A 385 -3.13 0.20 -31.62
N CYS A 386 -3.04 -1.11 -31.40
CA CYS A 386 -1.82 -1.88 -31.67
C CYS A 386 -2.00 -2.80 -32.90
N PRO A 387 -1.26 -2.59 -34.02
CA PRO A 387 -1.48 -3.34 -35.26
C PRO A 387 -1.10 -4.83 -35.20
N ARG A 388 -0.39 -5.22 -34.13
CA ARG A 388 0.04 -6.60 -33.85
C ARG A 388 -0.95 -7.29 -32.92
N CYS A 389 -1.13 -6.73 -31.71
CA CYS A 389 -2.02 -7.33 -30.71
C CYS A 389 -3.49 -7.30 -31.14
N SER A 390 -3.94 -6.34 -31.96
CA SER A 390 -5.32 -6.33 -32.46
C SER A 390 -5.69 -7.57 -33.29
N LYS A 391 -4.70 -8.34 -33.75
CA LYS A 391 -4.87 -9.58 -34.51
C LYS A 391 -4.66 -10.84 -33.67
N ARG A 392 -4.43 -10.72 -32.37
CA ARG A 392 -4.17 -11.84 -31.45
C ARG A 392 -5.22 -11.92 -30.35
N PRO A 393 -5.55 -13.12 -29.85
CA PRO A 393 -6.36 -13.26 -28.64
C PRO A 393 -5.64 -12.66 -27.42
N GLY A 394 -6.36 -11.88 -26.61
CA GLY A 394 -5.83 -11.36 -25.35
C GLY A 394 -5.31 -12.44 -24.38
N PRO A 395 -6.01 -13.59 -24.22
CA PRO A 395 -5.53 -14.72 -23.42
C PRO A 395 -4.14 -15.21 -23.81
N GLU A 396 -3.88 -15.30 -25.12
CA GLU A 396 -2.58 -15.72 -25.66
C GLU A 396 -1.48 -14.72 -25.29
N VAL A 397 -1.76 -13.42 -25.42
CA VAL A 397 -0.79 -12.36 -25.05
C VAL A 397 -0.49 -12.39 -23.55
N ILE A 398 -1.49 -12.57 -22.69
CA ILE A 398 -1.30 -12.65 -21.24
C ILE A 398 -0.48 -13.88 -20.84
N ALA A 399 -0.79 -15.04 -21.41
CA ALA A 399 -0.03 -16.27 -21.15
C ALA A 399 1.43 -16.14 -21.65
N GLU A 400 1.63 -15.51 -22.81
CA GLU A 400 2.95 -15.30 -23.40
C GLU A 400 3.85 -14.38 -22.56
N VAL A 401 3.29 -13.36 -21.91
CA VAL A 401 4.03 -12.51 -20.97
C VAL A 401 4.50 -13.32 -19.76
N ASN A 402 3.61 -14.09 -19.14
CA ASN A 402 3.97 -14.97 -18.03
C ASN A 402 5.01 -16.03 -18.45
N LYS A 403 4.93 -16.54 -19.67
CA LYS A 403 5.92 -17.48 -20.23
C LYS A 403 7.30 -16.86 -20.42
N ALA A 404 7.39 -15.62 -20.92
CA ALA A 404 8.65 -14.90 -21.05
C ALA A 404 9.30 -14.65 -19.68
N ILE A 405 8.50 -14.22 -18.70
CA ILE A 405 8.95 -14.03 -17.31
C ILE A 405 9.48 -15.35 -16.74
N ALA A 406 8.69 -16.43 -16.83
CA ALA A 406 9.09 -17.74 -16.31
C ALA A 406 10.37 -18.28 -16.95
N ALA A 407 10.50 -18.14 -18.28
CA ALA A 407 11.70 -18.53 -19.01
C ALA A 407 12.94 -17.79 -18.50
N GLY A 408 12.85 -16.47 -18.27
CA GLY A 408 13.96 -15.68 -17.75
C GLY A 408 14.34 -16.08 -16.32
N VAL A 409 13.33 -16.24 -15.46
CA VAL A 409 13.53 -16.68 -14.07
C VAL A 409 14.25 -18.03 -14.03
N TRP A 410 13.78 -19.03 -14.77
CA TRP A 410 14.36 -20.38 -14.73
C TRP A 410 15.70 -20.51 -15.46
N ALA A 411 15.96 -19.69 -16.48
CA ALA A 411 17.27 -19.61 -17.12
C ALA A 411 18.35 -19.03 -16.19
N GLY A 412 17.96 -18.22 -15.20
CA GLY A 412 18.86 -17.73 -14.15
C GLY A 412 18.89 -18.59 -12.89
N SER A 413 17.75 -19.15 -12.49
CA SER A 413 17.59 -20.03 -11.32
C SER A 413 16.48 -21.06 -11.56
N PRO A 414 16.81 -22.32 -11.94
CA PRO A 414 15.82 -23.36 -12.23
C PRO A 414 14.85 -23.67 -11.09
N GLU A 415 15.29 -23.47 -9.84
CA GLU A 415 14.50 -23.76 -8.65
C GLU A 415 13.62 -22.59 -8.19
N ALA A 416 13.80 -21.39 -8.75
CA ALA A 416 13.02 -20.21 -8.40
C ALA A 416 11.54 -20.39 -8.76
N LYS A 417 10.66 -19.93 -7.87
CA LYS A 417 9.22 -20.11 -8.04
C LYS A 417 8.62 -18.97 -8.87
N VAL A 418 7.71 -19.31 -9.76
CA VAL A 418 6.96 -18.33 -10.55
C VAL A 418 5.50 -18.42 -10.15
N ILE A 419 4.99 -17.36 -9.51
CA ILE A 419 3.62 -17.28 -9.02
C ILE A 419 2.84 -16.37 -9.97
N VAL A 420 1.82 -16.88 -10.63
CA VAL A 420 0.96 -16.11 -11.54
C VAL A 420 -0.31 -15.74 -10.80
N TRP A 421 -0.50 -14.46 -10.49
CA TRP A 421 -1.73 -14.00 -9.84
C TRP A 421 -2.78 -13.69 -10.89
N ASP A 422 -3.92 -14.38 -10.81
CA ASP A 422 -5.08 -14.18 -11.70
C ASP A 422 -5.84 -12.86 -11.45
N TRP A 423 -5.24 -11.92 -10.73
CA TRP A 423 -5.85 -10.65 -10.36
C TRP A 423 -6.17 -9.81 -11.60
N GLY A 424 -7.38 -9.27 -11.63
CA GLY A 424 -7.86 -8.43 -12.74
C GLY A 424 -8.15 -9.18 -14.04
N TRP A 425 -7.90 -10.50 -14.12
CA TRP A 425 -8.23 -11.28 -15.31
C TRP A 425 -9.75 -11.30 -15.53
N PRO A 426 -10.22 -11.18 -16.79
CA PRO A 426 -11.64 -11.32 -17.08
C PRO A 426 -12.15 -12.71 -16.69
N ASP A 427 -13.13 -12.76 -15.79
CA ASP A 427 -13.89 -13.96 -15.48
C ASP A 427 -15.38 -13.68 -15.60
N ALA A 428 -16.12 -14.69 -16.08
CA ALA A 428 -17.55 -14.66 -16.30
C ALA A 428 -18.36 -14.40 -15.01
N THR A 429 -17.74 -14.55 -13.83
CA THR A 429 -18.39 -14.31 -12.54
C THR A 429 -18.54 -12.83 -12.17
N ASN A 430 -17.83 -11.92 -12.86
CA ASN A 430 -17.85 -10.49 -12.53
C ASN A 430 -18.65 -9.62 -13.51
N THR A 431 -19.05 -10.11 -14.70
CA THR A 431 -19.89 -9.35 -15.63
C THR A 431 -20.61 -10.25 -16.66
N LYS A 432 -21.74 -9.79 -17.19
CA LYS A 432 -22.44 -10.36 -18.36
C LYS A 432 -21.67 -10.07 -19.67
N ASP A 433 -20.37 -10.32 -19.71
CA ASP A 433 -19.53 -10.02 -20.88
C ASP A 433 -19.33 -11.24 -21.79
N ASP A 434 -19.19 -10.93 -23.09
CA ASP A 434 -18.82 -11.79 -24.22
C ASP A 434 -17.44 -12.48 -24.08
N LYS A 435 -16.70 -12.19 -23.02
CA LYS A 435 -15.33 -12.68 -22.74
C LYS A 435 -15.28 -13.76 -21.66
N ALA A 436 -16.43 -14.36 -21.35
CA ALA A 436 -16.49 -15.59 -20.58
C ALA A 436 -15.51 -16.64 -21.16
N GLY A 437 -14.54 -17.09 -20.36
CA GLY A 437 -13.57 -18.12 -20.76
C GLY A 437 -12.13 -17.65 -20.99
N TRP A 438 -11.83 -16.34 -20.91
CA TRP A 438 -10.43 -15.87 -20.98
C TRP A 438 -9.53 -16.53 -19.93
N THR A 439 -10.00 -16.60 -18.68
CA THR A 439 -9.19 -17.18 -17.60
C THR A 439 -8.83 -18.65 -17.87
N GLU A 440 -9.76 -19.46 -18.37
CA GLU A 440 -9.47 -20.86 -18.74
C GLU A 440 -8.44 -20.95 -19.86
N GLN A 441 -8.59 -20.15 -20.92
CA GLN A 441 -7.62 -20.09 -22.02
C GLN A 441 -6.23 -19.66 -21.54
N ILE A 442 -6.14 -18.68 -20.64
CA ILE A 442 -4.87 -18.25 -20.05
C ILE A 442 -4.25 -19.40 -19.25
N ILE A 443 -5.01 -20.00 -18.33
CA ILE A 443 -4.53 -21.10 -17.46
C ILE A 443 -3.98 -22.26 -18.29
N ASN A 444 -4.72 -22.69 -19.32
CA ASN A 444 -4.31 -23.80 -20.18
C ASN A 444 -3.03 -23.48 -20.98
N ALA A 445 -2.74 -22.20 -21.23
CA ALA A 445 -1.57 -21.74 -21.98
C ALA A 445 -0.36 -21.38 -21.10
N LEU A 446 -0.49 -21.40 -19.77
CA LEU A 446 0.63 -21.13 -18.85
C LEU A 446 1.71 -22.22 -18.93
N PRO A 447 2.99 -21.88 -18.71
CA PRO A 447 4.04 -22.87 -18.64
C PRO A 447 3.86 -23.80 -17.43
N GLN A 448 4.28 -25.05 -17.58
CA GLN A 448 4.27 -26.02 -16.48
C GLN A 448 5.15 -25.55 -15.32
N ASN A 449 4.90 -26.07 -14.11
CA ASN A 449 5.61 -25.72 -12.86
C ASN A 449 5.34 -24.34 -12.25
N VAL A 450 4.52 -23.48 -12.86
CA VAL A 450 4.07 -22.24 -12.19
C VAL A 450 3.03 -22.53 -11.10
N TYR A 451 2.87 -21.55 -10.21
CA TYR A 451 1.85 -21.54 -9.18
C TYR A 451 0.76 -20.54 -9.57
N LEU A 452 -0.47 -20.99 -9.83
CA LEU A 452 -1.60 -20.09 -10.00
C LEU A 452 -2.09 -19.61 -8.63
N MET A 453 -2.01 -18.30 -8.40
CA MET A 453 -2.51 -17.64 -7.20
C MET A 453 -3.87 -17.00 -7.49
N SER A 454 -4.84 -17.23 -6.61
CA SER A 454 -6.18 -16.62 -6.67
C SER A 454 -6.58 -16.09 -5.30
N VAL A 455 -7.38 -15.02 -5.27
CA VAL A 455 -7.96 -14.49 -4.03
C VAL A 455 -8.97 -15.50 -3.51
N SER A 456 -8.66 -16.11 -2.37
CA SER A 456 -9.42 -17.19 -1.78
C SER A 456 -10.91 -16.83 -1.66
N GLU A 457 -11.23 -15.67 -1.14
CA GLU A 457 -12.60 -15.26 -0.81
C GLU A 457 -13.41 -14.80 -2.03
N TRP A 458 -12.81 -14.65 -3.22
CA TRP A 458 -13.45 -14.00 -4.35
C TRP A 458 -14.73 -14.72 -4.77
N SER A 459 -15.77 -13.92 -4.97
CA SER A 459 -17.12 -14.30 -5.38
C SER A 459 -17.88 -15.07 -4.31
N LYS A 460 -17.38 -15.12 -3.06
CA LYS A 460 -18.10 -15.75 -1.95
C LYS A 460 -19.39 -14.96 -1.65
N PRO A 461 -20.58 -15.58 -1.71
CA PRO A 461 -21.82 -14.93 -1.30
C PRO A 461 -21.80 -14.61 0.19
N ILE A 462 -22.30 -13.43 0.57
CA ILE A 462 -22.42 -12.99 1.97
C ILE A 462 -23.77 -12.30 2.20
N VAL A 463 -24.23 -12.34 3.45
CA VAL A 463 -25.38 -11.56 3.92
C VAL A 463 -24.97 -10.78 5.16
N ARG A 464 -25.22 -9.47 5.18
CA ARG A 464 -24.92 -8.57 6.30
C ARG A 464 -26.10 -7.65 6.56
N GLY A 465 -26.69 -7.72 7.75
CA GLY A 465 -27.84 -6.88 8.12
C GLY A 465 -29.04 -7.03 7.17
N GLY A 466 -29.27 -8.23 6.61
CA GLY A 466 -30.34 -8.50 5.63
C GLY A 466 -29.99 -8.13 4.18
N VAL A 467 -28.83 -7.52 3.92
CA VAL A 467 -28.37 -7.19 2.57
C VAL A 467 -27.51 -8.32 2.01
N ALA A 468 -27.96 -8.92 0.90
CA ALA A 468 -27.17 -9.87 0.14
C ALA A 468 -26.10 -9.15 -0.69
N SER A 469 -24.89 -9.69 -0.69
CA SER A 469 -23.76 -9.19 -1.48
C SER A 469 -22.80 -10.32 -1.79
N THR A 470 -21.72 -10.01 -2.50
CA THR A 470 -20.69 -10.96 -2.90
C THR A 470 -19.34 -10.34 -2.60
N VAL A 471 -18.44 -11.13 -2.02
CA VAL A 471 -17.06 -10.70 -1.79
C VAL A 471 -16.38 -10.48 -3.15
N GLY A 472 -15.84 -9.28 -3.36
CA GLY A 472 -14.85 -9.05 -4.41
C GLY A 472 -13.47 -9.45 -3.90
N GLU A 473 -12.83 -8.51 -3.22
CA GLU A 473 -11.45 -8.59 -2.74
C GLU A 473 -11.32 -8.14 -1.28
N TYR A 474 -10.13 -8.32 -0.69
CA TYR A 474 -9.76 -7.84 0.65
C TYR A 474 -10.74 -8.15 1.81
N SER A 475 -11.45 -9.28 1.74
CA SER A 475 -12.39 -9.66 2.80
C SER A 475 -11.69 -10.09 4.10
N LEU A 476 -11.88 -9.31 5.16
CA LEU A 476 -11.48 -9.69 6.54
C LEU A 476 -12.57 -10.49 7.27
N SER A 477 -13.85 -10.29 6.92
CA SER A 477 -14.99 -10.83 7.69
C SER A 477 -15.58 -12.12 7.13
N ALA A 478 -15.17 -12.53 5.94
CA ALA A 478 -15.61 -13.76 5.30
C ALA A 478 -14.38 -14.57 4.89
N VAL A 479 -14.31 -15.81 5.37
CA VAL A 479 -13.23 -16.76 5.08
C VAL A 479 -13.60 -17.55 3.83
N GLY A 480 -12.66 -17.67 2.88
CA GLY A 480 -12.86 -18.41 1.65
C GLY A 480 -12.90 -19.95 1.82
N PRO A 481 -12.83 -20.71 0.71
CA PRO A 481 -12.77 -20.20 -0.65
C PRO A 481 -14.16 -19.75 -1.15
N GLY A 482 -14.16 -18.88 -2.15
CA GLY A 482 -15.31 -18.53 -2.97
C GLY A 482 -15.34 -19.29 -4.30
N PRO A 483 -16.47 -19.22 -5.04
CA PRO A 483 -16.68 -19.96 -6.28
C PRO A 483 -15.64 -19.67 -7.37
N ARG A 484 -15.19 -18.41 -7.50
CA ARG A 484 -14.17 -18.03 -8.50
C ARG A 484 -12.84 -18.73 -8.24
N ALA A 485 -12.31 -18.61 -7.02
CA ALA A 485 -11.04 -19.23 -6.64
C ALA A 485 -11.08 -20.76 -6.85
N THR A 486 -12.19 -21.38 -6.43
CA THR A 486 -12.38 -22.83 -6.54
C THR A 486 -12.39 -23.30 -8.00
N LYS A 487 -13.10 -22.58 -8.88
CA LYS A 487 -13.11 -22.83 -10.34
C LYS A 487 -11.71 -22.70 -10.94
N HIS A 488 -11.00 -21.61 -10.63
CA HIS A 488 -9.67 -21.36 -11.19
C HIS A 488 -8.63 -22.39 -10.71
N TRP A 489 -8.67 -22.77 -9.43
CA TRP A 489 -7.81 -23.84 -8.92
C TRP A 489 -8.14 -25.21 -9.52
N ALA A 490 -9.41 -25.49 -9.84
CA ALA A 490 -9.77 -26.71 -10.56
C ALA A 490 -9.16 -26.73 -11.97
N LEU A 491 -9.29 -25.65 -12.73
CA LEU A 491 -8.67 -25.49 -14.06
C LEU A 491 -7.14 -25.60 -14.00
N ALA A 492 -6.52 -24.96 -12.99
CA ALA A 492 -5.08 -25.02 -12.78
C ALA A 492 -4.61 -26.46 -12.53
N LYS A 493 -5.31 -27.19 -11.66
CA LYS A 493 -4.99 -28.60 -11.37
C LYS A 493 -5.18 -29.50 -12.58
N GLN A 494 -6.23 -29.27 -13.37
CA GLN A 494 -6.44 -29.99 -14.64
C GLN A 494 -5.30 -29.74 -15.64
N SER A 495 -4.72 -28.54 -15.62
CA SER A 495 -3.56 -28.16 -16.44
C SER A 495 -2.19 -28.55 -15.85
N GLY A 496 -2.16 -29.29 -14.73
CA GLY A 496 -0.92 -29.71 -14.05
C GLY A 496 -0.22 -28.61 -13.25
N LEU A 497 -0.86 -27.46 -13.04
CA LEU A 497 -0.30 -26.33 -12.32
C LEU A 497 -0.47 -26.48 -10.81
N LYS A 498 0.41 -25.80 -10.06
CA LYS A 498 0.28 -25.68 -8.60
C LYS A 498 -0.67 -24.53 -8.26
N THR A 499 -1.24 -24.54 -7.06
CA THR A 499 -2.23 -23.53 -6.63
C THR A 499 -1.81 -22.84 -5.34
N ILE A 500 -2.01 -21.52 -5.26
CA ILE A 500 -1.79 -20.69 -4.07
C ILE A 500 -3.06 -19.91 -3.76
N ALA A 501 -3.37 -19.76 -2.48
CA ALA A 501 -4.42 -18.89 -1.99
C ALA A 501 -3.83 -17.55 -1.54
N LYS A 502 -4.28 -16.46 -2.14
CA LYS A 502 -4.15 -15.13 -1.55
C LYS A 502 -5.31 -14.97 -0.56
N ILE A 503 -5.00 -14.85 0.71
CA ILE A 503 -5.99 -14.57 1.76
C ILE A 503 -5.84 -13.14 2.27
N GLN A 504 -6.78 -12.70 3.10
CA GLN A 504 -6.69 -11.45 3.81
C GLN A 504 -6.78 -11.71 5.33
N ALA A 505 -5.67 -11.52 6.04
CA ALA A 505 -5.59 -11.71 7.49
C ALA A 505 -5.19 -10.39 8.15
N ASN A 506 -5.89 -10.03 9.24
CA ASN A 506 -5.70 -8.81 10.05
C ASN A 506 -5.91 -7.47 9.33
N CYS A 507 -5.08 -7.12 8.35
CA CYS A 507 -5.08 -5.80 7.69
C CYS A 507 -4.76 -5.93 6.20
N SER A 508 -5.41 -5.14 5.33
CA SER A 508 -5.06 -5.14 3.90
C SER A 508 -3.76 -4.35 3.66
N TRP A 509 -3.03 -4.74 2.62
CA TRP A 509 -1.80 -4.04 2.23
C TRP A 509 -2.07 -2.63 1.68
N GLU A 510 -3.24 -2.39 1.08
CA GLU A 510 -3.68 -1.07 0.60
C GLU A 510 -4.29 -0.19 1.72
N LEU A 511 -4.82 -0.80 2.78
CA LEU A 511 -5.50 -0.09 3.87
C LEU A 511 -5.21 -0.75 5.21
N SER A 512 -4.01 -0.50 5.74
CA SER A 512 -3.59 -0.93 7.08
C SER A 512 -4.11 0.00 8.20
N ALA A 513 -5.24 0.66 7.99
CA ALA A 513 -5.76 1.71 8.89
C ALA A 513 -6.54 1.17 10.11
N VAL A 514 -6.48 -0.13 10.38
CA VAL A 514 -7.18 -0.79 11.49
C VAL A 514 -6.21 -1.10 12.62
#